data_AF-A0A7X4FQU7-F1
#
_entry.id   AF-A0A7X4FQU7-F1
#
_cell.length_a   1.000
_cell.length_b   1.000
_cell.length_c   1.000
_cell.angle_alpha   90.00
_cell.angle_beta   90.00
_cell.angle_gamma   90.00
#
_symmetry.space_group_name_H-M   'P 1'
#
loop_
_entity.id
_entity.type
_entity.pdbx_description
1 polymer ?
#
loop_
_entity_poly.entity_id
_entity_poly.type
_entity_poly.pdbx_seq_one_letter_code
_entity_poly.pdbx_strand_id
1 'polypeptide(L)'
;MVRWLILIHRYLGIPLSALFVVWFASGIVMMYTGDMPRLTPELRLERLPALDFDRIVLAPAAAARQAYLSPTPQRASLLTVMDRPAYRFDGVTVFADTGERLGEVGPTAAA
;
A
#
# COMPACT_ATOMS: atom_id res chain seq x y z
N MET A 1 -18.57 -48.86 -27.17
CA MET A 1 -18.37 -47.43 -26.85
C MET A 1 -17.24 -47.20 -25.84
N VAL A 2 -17.22 -47.90 -24.70
CA VAL A 2 -16.22 -47.72 -23.62
C VAL A 2 -14.76 -47.85 -24.08
N ARG A 3 -14.46 -48.72 -25.06
CA ARG A 3 -13.10 -48.87 -25.61
C ARG A 3 -12.54 -47.59 -26.24
N TRP A 4 -13.38 -46.82 -26.93
CA TRP A 4 -13.01 -45.52 -27.51
C TRP A 4 -12.80 -44.47 -26.44
N LEU A 5 -13.66 -44.46 -25.41
CA LEU A 5 -13.51 -43.58 -24.25
C LEU A 5 -12.16 -43.79 -23.55
N ILE A 6 -11.77 -45.05 -23.32
CA ILE A 6 -10.50 -45.41 -22.68
C ILE A 6 -9.31 -44.94 -23.52
N LEU A 7 -9.36 -45.15 -24.83
CA LEU A 7 -8.30 -44.72 -25.75
C LEU A 7 -8.18 -43.19 -25.74
N ILE A 8 -9.29 -42.47 -25.94
CA ILE A 8 -9.30 -41.00 -25.93
C ILE A 8 -8.79 -40.49 -24.59
N HIS A 9 -9.33 -40.96 -23.46
CA HIS A 9 -8.93 -40.48 -22.14
C HIS A 9 -7.43 -40.69 -21.85
N ARG A 10 -6.90 -41.88 -22.20
CA ARG A 10 -5.48 -42.18 -22.00
C ARG A 10 -4.56 -41.29 -22.83
N TYR A 11 -4.92 -41.04 -24.09
CA TYR A 11 -4.11 -40.20 -24.97
C TYR A 11 -4.33 -38.71 -24.75
N LEU A 12 -5.51 -38.27 -24.29
CA LEU A 12 -5.81 -36.87 -23.97
C LEU A 12 -5.22 -36.44 -22.62
N GLY A 13 -5.14 -37.37 -21.67
CA GLY A 13 -4.61 -37.10 -20.33
C GLY A 13 -3.14 -36.65 -20.34
N ILE A 14 -2.33 -37.21 -21.24
CA ILE A 14 -0.90 -36.89 -21.36
C ILE A 14 -0.65 -35.41 -21.76
N PRO A 15 -1.16 -34.91 -22.90
CA PRO A 15 -0.98 -33.52 -23.29
C PRO A 15 -1.72 -32.56 -22.34
N LEU A 16 -2.89 -32.96 -21.83
CA LEU A 16 -3.64 -32.14 -20.88
C LEU A 16 -2.88 -31.96 -19.56
N SER A 17 -2.22 -33.02 -19.06
CA SER A 17 -1.37 -32.95 -17.88
C SER A 17 -0.19 -31.99 -18.09
N ALA A 18 0.50 -32.08 -19.22
CA ALA A 18 1.60 -31.17 -19.54
C ALA A 18 1.13 -29.70 -19.65
N LEU A 19 -0.02 -29.47 -20.29
CA LEU A 19 -0.64 -28.15 -20.36
C LEU A 19 -0.94 -27.58 -18.97
N PHE A 20 -1.53 -28.39 -18.08
CA PHE A 20 -1.80 -27.97 -16.71
C PHE A 20 -0.51 -27.61 -15.97
N VAL A 21 0.55 -28.42 -16.08
CA VAL A 21 1.84 -28.12 -15.44
C VAL A 21 2.39 -26.77 -15.90
N VAL A 22 2.43 -26.51 -17.21
CA VAL A 22 2.91 -25.23 -17.76
C VAL A 22 2.01 -24.07 -17.34
N TRP A 23 0.69 -24.27 -17.36
CA TRP A 23 -0.29 -23.27 -16.94
C TRP A 23 -0.14 -22.89 -15.46
N PHE A 24 0.00 -23.89 -14.57
CA PHE A 24 0.25 -23.65 -13.15
C PHE A 24 1.58 -22.95 -12.93
N ALA A 25 2.66 -23.38 -13.59
CA ALA A 25 3.96 -22.72 -13.50
C ALA A 25 3.85 -21.24 -13.91
N SER A 26 3.12 -20.93 -14.99
CA SER A 26 2.83 -19.56 -15.40
C SER A 26 2.05 -18.78 -14.34
N GLY A 27 1.02 -19.38 -13.72
CA GLY A 27 0.26 -18.73 -12.66
C GLY A 27 1.11 -18.42 -11.43
N ILE A 28 1.98 -19.35 -11.03
CA ILE A 28 2.96 -19.15 -9.96
C ILE A 28 3.90 -17.99 -10.30
N VAL A 29 4.46 -17.98 -11.51
CA VAL A 29 5.31 -16.88 -11.99
C VAL A 29 4.55 -15.56 -11.93
N MET A 30 3.32 -15.47 -12.43
CA MET A 30 2.53 -14.23 -12.34
C MET A 30 2.27 -13.79 -10.89
N MET A 31 2.02 -14.72 -9.97
CA MET A 31 1.76 -14.40 -8.56
C MET A 31 3.00 -13.89 -7.82
N TYR A 32 4.18 -14.47 -8.09
CA TYR A 32 5.39 -14.18 -7.33
C TYR A 32 6.38 -13.26 -8.04
N THR A 33 6.34 -13.23 -9.37
CA THR A 33 7.19 -12.38 -10.22
C THR A 33 6.38 -11.31 -10.94
N GLY A 34 5.06 -11.24 -10.71
CA GLY A 34 4.28 -10.06 -11.07
C GLY A 34 4.92 -8.88 -10.39
N ASP A 35 5.76 -8.16 -11.14
CA ASP A 35 6.54 -7.03 -10.69
C ASP A 35 5.57 -5.99 -10.15
N MET A 36 5.31 -6.03 -8.84
CA MET A 36 4.71 -4.92 -8.15
C MET A 36 5.66 -3.75 -8.39
N PRO A 37 5.27 -2.72 -9.16
CA PRO A 37 6.17 -1.65 -9.51
C PRO A 37 6.64 -1.05 -8.19
N ARG A 38 7.90 -1.32 -7.84
CA ARG A 38 8.47 -0.78 -6.61
C ARG A 38 8.50 0.72 -6.82
N LEU A 39 7.60 1.44 -6.14
CA LEU A 39 7.71 2.89 -6.04
C LEU A 39 9.06 3.15 -5.39
N THR A 40 10.04 3.47 -6.22
CA THR A 40 11.32 3.93 -5.72
C THR A 40 11.05 5.24 -4.96
N PRO A 41 11.84 5.55 -3.93
CA PRO A 41 11.62 6.75 -3.13
C PRO A 41 11.47 8.03 -3.98
N GLU A 42 12.15 8.08 -5.11
CA GLU A 42 12.16 9.18 -6.07
C GLU A 42 10.82 9.28 -6.81
N LEU A 43 10.30 8.18 -7.34
CA LEU A 43 8.98 8.15 -7.99
C LEU A 43 7.86 8.52 -7.02
N ARG A 44 8.03 8.17 -5.75
CA ARG A 44 7.08 8.53 -4.70
C ARG A 44 7.07 10.04 -4.48
N LEU A 45 8.25 10.67 -4.40
CA LEU A 45 8.37 12.12 -4.25
C LEU A 45 7.83 12.87 -5.46
N GLU A 46 8.09 12.37 -6.68
CA GLU A 46 7.62 12.99 -7.92
C GLU A 46 6.08 13.00 -8.05
N ARG A 47 5.41 11.98 -7.50
CA ARG A 47 3.94 11.89 -7.49
C ARG A 47 3.27 12.52 -6.27
N LEU A 48 4.04 13.01 -5.30
CA LEU A 48 3.44 13.68 -4.15
C LEU A 48 2.94 15.07 -4.59
N PRO A 49 1.72 15.48 -4.17
CA PRO A 49 1.28 16.85 -4.35
C PRO A 49 2.28 17.80 -3.66
N ALA A 50 2.51 18.96 -4.27
CA ALA A 50 3.42 19.96 -3.73
C ALA A 50 3.01 20.33 -2.30
N LEU A 51 3.98 20.35 -1.38
CA LEU A 51 3.75 20.80 -0.01
C LEU A 51 3.50 22.31 -0.02
N ASP A 52 2.36 22.71 0.54
CA ASP A 52 2.06 24.11 0.83
C ASP A 52 2.70 24.47 2.18
N PHE A 53 3.89 25.08 2.11
CA PHE A 53 4.64 25.51 3.31
C PHE A 53 4.02 26.73 4.00
N ASP A 54 3.22 27.53 3.29
CA ASP A 54 2.63 28.76 3.83
C ASP A 54 1.51 28.45 4.85
N ARG A 55 0.89 27.27 4.75
CA ARG A 55 -0.13 26.79 5.70
C ARG A 55 0.44 26.13 6.95
N ILE A 56 1.77 25.98 7.06
CA ILE A 56 2.41 25.34 8.20
C ILE A 56 2.63 26.38 9.31
N VAL A 57 1.79 26.33 10.34
CA VAL A 57 1.84 27.27 11.47
C VAL A 57 2.66 26.69 12.64
N LEU A 58 2.65 25.36 12.80
CA LEU A 58 3.32 24.68 13.89
C LEU A 58 4.58 23.95 13.43
N ALA A 59 5.69 24.18 14.14
CA ALA A 59 6.88 23.35 14.03
C ALA A 59 6.57 21.91 14.53
N PRO A 60 7.23 20.86 13.99
CA PRO A 60 6.92 19.46 14.33
C PRO A 60 6.95 19.18 15.84
N ALA A 61 7.94 19.73 16.56
CA ALA A 61 8.07 19.58 18.01
C ALA A 61 6.98 20.34 18.80
N ALA A 62 6.44 21.43 18.26
CA ALA A 62 5.33 22.14 18.87
C ALA A 62 4.02 21.38 18.64
N ALA A 63 3.78 20.89 17.42
CA ALA A 63 2.64 20.05 17.09
C ALA A 63 2.61 18.76 17.93
N ALA A 64 3.76 18.09 18.11
CA ALA A 64 3.83 16.88 18.95
C ALA A 64 3.50 17.15 20.43
N ARG A 65 3.98 18.28 20.97
CA ARG A 65 3.67 18.71 22.35
C ARG A 65 2.20 19.09 22.52
N GLN A 66 1.64 19.85 21.58
CA GLN A 66 0.23 20.25 21.60
C GLN A 66 -0.69 19.05 21.45
N ALA A 67 -0.27 18.08 20.65
CA ALA A 67 -0.94 16.81 20.55
C ALA A 67 -0.68 15.92 21.78
N TYR A 68 0.04 16.32 22.84
CA TYR A 68 0.33 15.46 24.00
C TYR A 68 0.94 14.09 23.62
N LEU A 69 1.82 14.05 22.62
CA LEU A 69 2.54 12.84 22.23
C LEU A 69 3.74 12.61 23.17
N SER A 70 3.69 11.51 23.91
CA SER A 70 4.75 11.06 24.83
C SER A 70 5.08 9.59 24.54
N PRO A 71 6.34 9.24 24.24
CA PRO A 71 7.53 10.10 24.14
C PRO A 71 7.51 11.04 22.92
N THR A 72 8.35 12.08 22.93
CA THR A 72 8.50 12.97 21.76
C THR A 72 9.05 12.16 20.58
N PRO A 73 8.35 12.13 19.43
CA PRO A 73 8.74 11.33 18.28
C PRO A 73 10.04 11.85 17.64
N GLN A 74 10.96 10.94 17.33
CA GLN A 74 12.26 11.27 16.72
C GLN A 74 12.16 11.48 15.19
N ARG A 75 11.09 10.99 14.56
CA ARG A 75 10.85 11.11 13.13
C ARG A 75 9.45 11.67 12.90
N ALA A 76 9.38 12.73 12.10
CA ALA A 76 8.13 13.30 11.62
C ALA A 76 8.11 13.16 10.11
N SER A 77 7.03 12.61 9.56
CA SER A 77 6.76 12.70 8.12
C SER A 77 5.70 13.76 7.90
N LEU A 78 5.95 14.70 6.99
CA LEU A 78 5.00 15.73 6.60
C LEU A 78 4.26 15.26 5.35
N LEU A 79 2.93 15.31 5.40
CA LEU A 79 2.04 14.89 4.31
C LEU A 79 0.84 15.84 4.22
N THR A 80 0.07 15.70 3.16
CA THR A 80 -1.21 16.41 2.99
C THR A 80 -2.35 15.46 3.32
N VAL A 81 -3.24 15.86 4.23
CA VAL A 81 -4.46 15.13 4.61
C VAL A 81 -5.64 16.08 4.47
N MET A 82 -6.66 15.72 3.69
CA MET A 82 -7.83 16.58 3.43
C MET A 82 -7.44 18.00 2.97
N ASP A 83 -6.46 18.11 2.06
CA ASP A 83 -5.93 19.39 1.57
C ASP A 83 -5.30 20.30 2.66
N ARG A 84 -4.96 19.73 3.81
CA ARG A 84 -4.30 20.41 4.93
C ARG A 84 -2.95 19.74 5.24
N PRO A 85 -1.92 20.52 5.61
CA PRO A 85 -0.64 19.95 6.00
C PRO A 85 -0.77 19.20 7.34
N ALA A 86 -0.21 18.00 7.44
CA ALA A 86 -0.27 17.17 8.63
C ALA A 86 1.06 16.44 8.88
N TYR A 87 1.49 16.40 10.14
CA TYR A 87 2.60 15.58 10.61
C TYR A 87 2.09 14.21 11.02
N ARG A 88 2.68 13.14 10.47
CA ARG A 88 2.51 11.78 10.97
C ARG A 88 3.71 11.37 11.81
N PHE A 89 3.40 10.97 13.05
CA PHE A 89 4.32 10.49 14.07
C PHE A 89 3.91 9.06 14.45
N ASP A 90 4.70 8.06 14.05
CA ASP A 90 4.53 6.65 14.44
C ASP A 90 3.06 6.12 14.40
N GLY A 91 2.29 6.58 13.41
CA GLY A 91 0.87 6.20 13.20
C GLY A 91 -0.15 7.25 13.61
N VAL A 92 0.20 8.20 14.48
CA VAL A 92 -0.67 9.34 14.84
C VAL A 92 -0.50 10.47 13.83
N THR A 93 -1.61 11.02 13.35
CA THR A 93 -1.60 12.16 12.42
C THR A 93 -2.06 13.41 13.16
N VAL A 94 -1.27 14.48 13.08
CA VAL A 94 -1.53 15.77 13.73
C VAL A 94 -1.48 16.86 12.67
N PHE A 95 -2.53 17.66 12.55
CA PHE A 95 -2.54 18.76 11.58
C PHE A 95 -1.51 19.84 11.94
N ALA A 96 -0.76 20.30 10.95
CA ALA A 96 0.33 21.27 11.11
C ALA A 96 -0.16 22.73 11.15
N ASP A 97 -1.43 22.98 10.82
CA ASP A 97 -2.09 24.28 10.89
C ASP A 97 -2.74 24.53 12.26
N THR A 98 -3.39 23.52 12.86
CA THR A 98 -4.13 23.66 14.13
C THR A 98 -3.53 22.89 15.30
N GLY A 99 -2.70 21.87 15.05
CA GLY A 99 -2.16 20.97 16.08
C GLY A 99 -3.18 19.92 16.57
N GLU A 100 -4.31 19.80 15.88
CA GLU A 100 -5.35 18.82 16.20
C GLU A 100 -4.95 17.41 15.74
N ARG A 101 -5.25 16.39 16.55
CA ARG A 101 -5.08 14.99 16.16
C ARG A 101 -6.22 14.57 15.23
N LEU A 102 -5.87 13.99 14.09
CA LEU A 102 -6.84 13.26 13.29
C LEU A 102 -7.29 12.03 14.10
N GLY A 103 -8.58 11.96 14.44
CA GLY A 103 -9.16 10.81 15.14
C GLY A 103 -8.89 9.52 14.37
N GLU A 104 -8.80 8.39 15.09
CA GLU A 104 -8.62 7.07 14.47
C GLU A 104 -9.65 6.86 13.37
N VAL A 105 -9.21 6.90 12.11
CA VAL A 105 -9.99 6.37 11.00
C VAL A 105 -9.91 4.85 11.15
N GLY A 106 -10.89 4.27 11.83
CA GLY A 106 -11.06 2.82 11.89
C GLY A 106 -11.12 2.23 10.47
N PRO A 107 -10.83 0.94 10.29
CA PRO A 107 -10.74 0.27 8.97
C PRO A 107 -12.07 0.19 8.19
N THR A 108 -13.07 1.02 8.50
CA THR A 108 -14.44 0.99 7.98
C THR A 108 -14.72 2.13 7.00
N ALA A 109 -13.84 2.35 6.03
CA ALA A 109 -14.08 3.33 4.94
C ALA A 109 -13.55 2.85 3.58
N ALA A 110 -13.53 1.54 3.37
CA ALA A 110 -13.37 0.91 2.06
C ALA A 110 -14.35 -0.27 1.98
N ALA A 111 -15.61 0.04 1.72
CA ALA A 111 -16.65 -0.93 1.35
C ALA A 111 -17.19 -0.54 -0.04
#